data_AF-A0A929T5M6-F1
#
_entry.id   AF-A0A929T5M6-F1
#
_cell.length_a   1.000
_cell.length_b   1.000
_cell.length_c   1.000
_cell.angle_alpha   90.00
_cell.angle_beta   90.00
_cell.angle_gamma   90.00
#
_symmetry.space_group_name_H-M   'P 1'
#
loop_
_entity.id
_entity.type
_entity.pdbx_description
1 polymer ?
#
loop_
_entity_poly.entity_id
_entity_poly.type
_entity_poly.pdbx_seq_one_letter_code
_entity_poly.pdbx_strand_id
1 'polypeptide(L)'
;MRITNRIMTNNAMYNINNNKINEDRIFTQITTGKKIDRPSADPVIAIRALSLRATMAELAQYYEKNSKDAQSWLEVTEASLSTGSHILTDIRRLAVSGPDTYKTLQDWTTVVNQMDTLADEYYSTGNVDYAGRYIYTGFRTNSTLTYPQDTTEEYSNIHDEFNADHIDTSSRVTNMQKLADGDEITAAAQKESDMKRYEVGRLRLSYDNIKTSVPPSVNDISVKYREPMLVSAVSELQPDTRNIKTVNLSFTDAGGKSHTVHVPVSNGAAAGGASPAVVVEGETYSAAKNPGVPTTYTLNATGYGTTFTINEKGVITAPPAFPTGNVLRATTEITESRVATVTFTADTSSPLETVNVPLTTECRQPYTVACENGYTAQVNTDGTVTLSKSVGGANPMTKTVRMTANGSVSTSYNEVEKHPDAVITGATSQDDIDTLYSDLAAGTKDMVFNAVTGELLFSKNMQTKLSGLKDMQNAKTIDVVYDKSNFKKGETRPEHLFTCTKGGIIYN
;
A
#
# COMPACT_ATOMS: atom_id res chain seq x y z
N MET A 1 -56.64 35.21 -64.01
CA MET A 1 -55.48 34.54 -64.65
C MET A 1 -55.99 33.50 -65.65
N ARG A 2 -55.37 33.38 -66.83
CA ARG A 2 -55.75 32.40 -67.87
C ARG A 2 -54.82 31.19 -67.77
N ILE A 3 -55.36 30.00 -67.49
CA ILE A 3 -54.59 28.75 -67.53
C ILE A 3 -54.40 28.38 -69.00
N THR A 4 -53.15 28.27 -69.46
CA THR A 4 -52.81 27.88 -70.84
C THR A 4 -52.52 26.38 -70.92
N ASN A 5 -52.70 25.78 -72.10
CA ASN A 5 -52.45 24.34 -72.32
C ASN A 5 -51.01 23.92 -71.96
N ARG A 6 -50.05 24.86 -72.05
CA ARG A 6 -48.67 24.70 -71.60
C ARG A 6 -48.52 24.58 -70.08
N ILE A 7 -49.37 25.25 -69.29
CA ILE A 7 -49.40 25.13 -67.83
C ILE A 7 -49.99 23.77 -67.42
N MET A 8 -50.99 23.26 -68.15
CA MET A 8 -51.59 21.95 -67.90
C MET A 8 -50.61 20.81 -68.19
N THR A 9 -49.88 20.87 -69.32
CA THR A 9 -48.84 19.90 -69.67
C THR A 9 -47.63 19.96 -68.74
N ASN A 10 -47.20 21.15 -68.32
CA ASN A 10 -46.14 21.29 -67.31
C ASN A 10 -46.56 20.75 -65.94
N ASN A 11 -47.81 20.97 -65.51
CA ASN A 11 -48.34 20.36 -64.27
C ASN A 11 -48.40 18.83 -64.38
N ALA A 12 -48.82 18.28 -65.52
CA ALA A 12 -48.81 16.84 -65.75
C ALA A 12 -47.38 16.27 -65.69
N MET A 13 -46.41 16.91 -66.34
CA MET A 13 -44.99 16.52 -66.28
C MET A 13 -44.41 16.63 -64.87
N TYR A 14 -44.76 17.67 -64.12
CA TYR A 14 -44.36 17.82 -62.72
C TYR A 14 -44.90 16.67 -61.86
N ASN A 15 -46.18 16.30 -62.03
CA ASN A 15 -46.80 15.19 -61.33
C ASN A 15 -46.19 13.83 -61.71
N ILE A 16 -45.88 13.61 -62.99
CA ILE A 16 -45.20 12.39 -63.48
C ILE A 16 -43.80 12.28 -62.88
N ASN A 17 -43.03 13.36 -62.89
CA ASN A 17 -41.68 13.38 -62.31
C ASN A 17 -41.72 13.13 -60.79
N ASN A 18 -42.71 13.67 -60.07
CA ASN A 18 -42.91 13.38 -58.65
C ASN A 18 -43.27 11.91 -58.41
N ASN A 19 -44.14 11.32 -59.24
CA ASN A 19 -44.49 9.91 -59.16
C ASN A 19 -43.28 9.01 -59.44
N LYS A 20 -42.45 9.35 -60.42
CA LYS A 20 -41.21 8.64 -60.73
C LYS A 20 -40.25 8.62 -59.54
N ILE A 21 -40.04 9.75 -58.87
CA ILE A 21 -39.18 9.83 -57.67
C ILE A 21 -39.75 8.97 -56.52
N ASN A 22 -41.07 8.93 -56.37
CA ASN A 22 -41.72 8.09 -55.36
C ASN A 22 -41.58 6.60 -55.68
N GLU A 23 -41.75 6.21 -56.95
CA GLU A 23 -41.57 4.84 -57.42
C GLU A 23 -40.12 4.37 -57.23
N ASP A 24 -39.13 5.18 -57.62
CA ASP A 24 -37.71 4.89 -57.41
C ASP A 24 -37.38 4.69 -55.92
N ARG A 25 -37.97 5.52 -55.04
CA ARG A 25 -37.80 5.39 -53.58
C ARG A 25 -38.40 4.09 -53.06
N ILE A 26 -39.61 3.72 -53.48
CA ILE A 26 -40.27 2.48 -53.07
C ILE A 26 -39.48 1.27 -53.59
N PHE A 27 -39.04 1.30 -54.85
CA PHE A 27 -38.23 0.23 -55.44
C PHE A 27 -36.91 0.03 -54.68
N THR A 28 -36.26 1.12 -54.26
CA THR A 28 -35.05 1.08 -53.42
C THR A 28 -35.33 0.46 -52.04
N GLN A 29 -36.46 0.80 -51.40
CA GLN A 29 -36.87 0.21 -50.12
C GLN A 29 -37.18 -1.29 -50.25
N ILE A 30 -37.81 -1.70 -51.36
CA ILE A 30 -38.09 -3.11 -51.66
C ILE A 30 -36.78 -3.88 -51.86
N THR A 31 -35.84 -3.32 -52.62
CA THR A 31 -34.57 -3.98 -52.94
C THR A 31 -33.68 -4.11 -51.69
N THR A 32 -33.61 -3.08 -50.87
CA THR A 32 -32.75 -3.07 -49.67
C THR A 32 -33.40 -3.70 -48.44
N GLY A 33 -34.73 -3.84 -48.42
CA GLY A 33 -35.52 -4.19 -47.24
C GLY A 33 -35.46 -3.13 -46.13
N LYS A 34 -34.83 -1.98 -46.36
CA LYS A 34 -34.64 -0.92 -45.36
C LYS A 34 -35.66 0.17 -45.60
N LYS A 35 -36.34 0.59 -44.53
CA LYS A 35 -37.25 1.74 -44.56
C LYS A 35 -36.53 3.06 -44.86
N ILE A 36 -35.27 3.18 -44.42
CA ILE A 36 -34.40 4.34 -44.67
C ILE A 36 -33.04 3.85 -45.19
N ASP A 37 -32.60 4.42 -46.31
CA ASP A 37 -31.31 4.07 -46.93
C ASP A 37 -30.24 5.15 -46.70
N ARG A 38 -30.68 6.40 -46.48
CA ARG A 38 -29.82 7.55 -46.19
C ARG A 38 -30.33 8.34 -44.98
N PRO A 39 -29.45 8.90 -44.13
CA PRO A 39 -29.86 9.68 -42.95
C PRO A 39 -30.72 10.90 -43.28
N SER A 40 -30.61 11.44 -44.50
CA SER A 40 -31.41 12.60 -44.94
C SER A 40 -32.88 12.28 -45.22
N ALA A 41 -33.26 11.00 -45.35
CA ALA A 41 -34.64 10.60 -45.66
C ALA A 41 -35.57 10.68 -44.44
N ASP A 42 -35.05 10.36 -43.25
CA ASP A 42 -35.70 10.58 -41.95
C ASP A 42 -34.60 10.63 -40.88
N PRO A 43 -34.17 11.84 -40.46
CA PRO A 43 -33.07 11.96 -39.51
C PRO A 43 -33.41 11.39 -38.13
N VAL A 44 -34.68 11.39 -37.72
CA VAL A 44 -35.10 10.91 -36.39
C VAL A 44 -35.03 9.39 -36.32
N ILE A 45 -35.59 8.70 -37.33
CA ILE A 45 -35.49 7.24 -37.41
C ILE A 45 -34.04 6.80 -37.64
N ALA A 46 -33.27 7.57 -38.44
CA ALA A 46 -31.86 7.28 -38.69
C ALA A 46 -31.01 7.34 -37.42
N ILE A 47 -31.17 8.37 -36.59
CA ILE A 47 -30.44 8.50 -35.31
C ILE A 47 -30.78 7.33 -34.38
N ARG A 48 -32.07 6.98 -34.25
CA ARG A 48 -32.50 5.86 -33.41
C ARG A 48 -31.95 4.52 -33.91
N ALA A 49 -31.99 4.29 -35.22
CA ALA A 49 -31.44 3.08 -35.83
C ALA A 49 -29.92 2.99 -35.69
N LEU A 50 -29.20 4.12 -35.78
CA LEU A 50 -27.75 4.17 -35.59
C LEU A 50 -27.37 3.90 -34.12
N SER A 51 -28.07 4.54 -33.18
CA SER A 51 -27.88 4.27 -31.74
C SER A 51 -28.15 2.81 -31.41
N LEU A 52 -29.24 2.22 -31.92
CA LEU A 52 -29.53 0.80 -31.71
C LEU A 52 -28.46 -0.13 -32.30
N ARG A 53 -27.87 0.22 -33.46
CA ARG A 53 -26.75 -0.55 -34.03
C ARG A 53 -25.49 -0.43 -33.18
N ALA A 54 -25.19 0.76 -32.66
CA ALA A 54 -24.07 0.95 -31.75
C ALA A 54 -24.26 0.12 -30.47
N THR A 55 -25.43 0.18 -29.85
CA THR A 55 -25.73 -0.62 -28.65
C THR A 55 -25.73 -2.12 -28.95
N MET A 56 -26.19 -2.56 -30.12
CA MET A 56 -26.07 -3.97 -30.53
C MET A 56 -24.62 -4.39 -30.73
N ALA A 57 -23.77 -3.56 -31.33
CA ALA A 57 -22.35 -3.86 -31.50
C ALA A 57 -21.61 -3.94 -30.15
N GLU A 58 -21.92 -3.01 -29.25
CA GLU A 58 -21.44 -3.05 -27.86
C GLU A 58 -21.92 -4.32 -27.15
N LEU A 59 -23.22 -4.65 -27.23
CA LEU A 59 -23.78 -5.85 -26.60
C LEU A 59 -23.18 -7.13 -27.17
N ALA A 60 -22.96 -7.21 -28.48
CA ALA A 60 -22.30 -8.34 -29.12
C ALA A 60 -20.87 -8.49 -28.60
N GLN A 61 -20.12 -7.39 -28.44
CA GLN A 61 -18.79 -7.44 -27.83
C GLN A 61 -18.85 -7.93 -26.36
N TYR A 62 -19.79 -7.45 -25.56
CA TYR A 62 -19.95 -7.88 -24.17
C TYR A 62 -20.30 -9.36 -24.07
N TYR A 63 -21.24 -9.84 -24.88
CA TYR A 63 -21.74 -11.21 -24.83
C TYR A 63 -20.76 -12.21 -25.45
N GLU A 64 -20.24 -11.93 -26.64
CA GLU A 64 -19.43 -12.90 -27.39
C GLU A 64 -17.97 -12.94 -26.96
N LYS A 65 -17.41 -11.80 -26.52
CA LYS A 65 -15.99 -11.70 -26.14
C LYS A 65 -15.80 -11.54 -24.65
N ASN A 66 -16.28 -10.43 -24.08
CA ASN A 66 -15.97 -10.11 -22.68
C ASN A 66 -16.52 -11.16 -21.70
N SER A 67 -17.73 -11.69 -21.93
CA SER A 67 -18.30 -12.75 -21.09
C SER A 67 -17.53 -14.06 -21.22
N LYS A 68 -17.05 -14.41 -22.42
CA LYS A 68 -16.29 -15.64 -22.66
C LYS A 68 -14.89 -15.55 -22.06
N ASP A 69 -14.26 -14.37 -22.17
CA ASP A 69 -12.98 -14.08 -21.53
C ASP A 69 -13.12 -14.15 -20.00
N ALA A 70 -14.19 -13.59 -19.44
CA ALA A 70 -14.49 -13.68 -18.01
C ALA A 70 -14.74 -15.14 -17.57
N GLN A 71 -15.48 -15.91 -18.36
CA GLN A 71 -15.68 -17.35 -18.08
C GLN A 71 -14.34 -18.10 -18.07
N SER A 72 -13.50 -17.87 -19.08
CA SER A 72 -12.19 -18.53 -19.18
C SER A 72 -11.27 -18.15 -18.01
N TRP A 73 -11.32 -16.89 -17.57
CA TRP A 73 -10.62 -16.43 -16.37
C TRP A 73 -11.08 -17.18 -15.12
N LEU A 74 -12.40 -17.35 -14.94
CA LEU A 74 -12.97 -18.10 -13.82
C LEU A 74 -12.62 -19.59 -13.88
N GLU A 75 -12.65 -20.20 -15.06
CA GLU A 75 -12.29 -21.62 -15.24
C GLU A 75 -10.82 -21.88 -14.86
N VAL A 76 -9.89 -21.00 -15.25
CA VAL A 76 -8.47 -21.13 -14.88
C VAL A 76 -8.29 -20.91 -13.37
N THR A 77 -9.03 -19.96 -12.80
CA THR A 77 -9.02 -19.72 -11.35
C THR A 77 -9.53 -20.94 -10.57
N GLU A 78 -10.63 -21.54 -11.03
CA GLU A 78 -11.21 -22.76 -10.43
C GLU A 78 -10.25 -23.95 -10.52
N ALA A 79 -9.66 -24.19 -11.69
CA ALA A 79 -8.69 -25.27 -11.90
C ALA A 79 -7.46 -25.11 -10.98
N SER A 80 -6.96 -23.89 -10.84
CA SER A 80 -5.86 -23.57 -9.94
C SER A 80 -6.22 -23.79 -8.46
N LEU A 81 -7.39 -23.33 -8.02
CA LEU A 81 -7.86 -23.57 -6.65
C LEU A 81 -8.12 -25.07 -6.36
N SER A 82 -8.65 -25.81 -7.33
CA SER A 82 -8.83 -27.26 -7.23
C SER A 82 -7.48 -27.96 -7.05
N THR A 83 -6.47 -27.60 -7.86
CA THR A 83 -5.10 -28.12 -7.74
C THR A 83 -4.51 -27.80 -6.35
N GLY A 84 -4.62 -26.54 -5.91
CA GLY A 84 -4.18 -26.14 -4.56
C GLY A 84 -4.87 -26.91 -3.44
N SER A 85 -6.18 -27.18 -3.57
CA SER A 85 -6.94 -27.98 -2.59
C SER A 85 -6.45 -29.43 -2.53
N HIS A 86 -6.14 -30.04 -3.68
CA HIS A 86 -5.57 -31.38 -3.74
C HIS A 86 -4.19 -31.44 -3.07
N ILE A 87 -3.30 -30.50 -3.38
CA ILE A 87 -1.97 -30.39 -2.78
C ILE A 87 -2.06 -30.28 -1.25
N LEU A 88 -2.90 -29.39 -0.72
CA LEU A 88 -3.08 -29.24 0.72
C LEU A 88 -3.68 -30.49 1.38
N THR A 89 -4.57 -31.19 0.69
CA THR A 89 -5.14 -32.47 1.15
C THR A 89 -4.06 -33.54 1.24
N ASP A 90 -3.14 -33.60 0.28
CA ASP A 90 -2.02 -34.53 0.28
C ASP A 90 -0.97 -34.19 1.35
N ILE A 91 -0.63 -32.92 1.54
CA ILE A 91 0.24 -32.47 2.63
C ILE A 91 -0.37 -32.89 3.97
N ARG A 92 -1.68 -32.67 4.17
CA ARG A 92 -2.39 -33.11 5.39
C ARG A 92 -2.34 -34.63 5.55
N ARG A 93 -2.54 -35.40 4.49
CA ARG A 93 -2.46 -36.87 4.51
C ARG A 93 -1.07 -37.34 4.96
N LEU A 94 -0.01 -36.74 4.42
CA LEU A 94 1.36 -37.04 4.81
C LEU A 94 1.63 -36.62 6.27
N ALA A 95 1.15 -35.47 6.72
CA ALA A 95 1.32 -34.99 8.08
C ALA A 95 0.60 -35.87 9.12
N VAL A 96 -0.63 -36.32 8.81
CA VAL A 96 -1.40 -37.25 9.66
C VAL A 96 -0.78 -38.64 9.69
N SER A 97 -0.01 -39.03 8.67
CA SER A 97 0.77 -40.28 8.70
C SER A 97 1.99 -40.23 9.63
N GLY A 98 2.31 -39.05 10.17
CA GLY A 98 3.40 -38.73 11.10
C GLY A 98 3.55 -39.57 12.38
N PRO A 99 2.48 -40.09 13.03
CA PRO A 99 2.60 -40.86 14.27
C PRO A 99 2.75 -42.38 14.05
N ASP A 100 3.09 -42.85 12.84
CA ASP A 100 3.29 -44.28 12.56
C ASP A 100 4.63 -44.78 13.14
N THR A 101 4.55 -45.59 14.20
CA THR A 101 5.71 -46.15 14.92
C THR A 101 6.53 -47.15 14.13
N TYR A 102 6.06 -47.60 12.95
CA TYR A 102 6.76 -48.58 12.12
C TYR A 102 7.69 -47.95 11.06
N LYS A 103 7.67 -46.62 10.89
CA LYS A 103 8.51 -45.91 9.92
C LYS A 103 9.92 -45.66 10.44
N THR A 104 10.91 -45.97 9.62
CA THR A 104 12.31 -45.68 9.92
C THR A 104 12.66 -44.22 9.67
N LEU A 105 13.80 -43.73 10.17
CA LEU A 105 14.28 -42.37 9.91
C LEU A 105 14.39 -42.07 8.40
N GLN A 106 14.75 -43.06 7.59
CA GLN A 106 14.86 -42.93 6.14
C GLN A 106 13.50 -42.78 5.45
N ASP A 107 12.47 -43.47 5.94
CA ASP A 107 11.09 -43.28 5.48
C ASP A 107 10.60 -41.87 5.80
N TRP A 108 10.96 -41.33 6.96
CA TRP A 108 10.64 -39.96 7.35
C TRP A 108 11.32 -38.91 6.45
N THR A 109 12.59 -39.10 6.11
CA THR A 109 13.26 -38.22 5.13
C THR A 109 12.55 -38.25 3.77
N THR A 110 12.06 -39.41 3.35
CA THR A 110 11.30 -39.53 2.10
C THR A 110 9.97 -38.77 2.16
N VAL A 111 9.25 -38.86 3.28
CA VAL A 111 8.00 -38.11 3.50
C VAL A 111 8.25 -36.60 3.50
N VAL A 112 9.33 -36.13 4.14
CA VAL A 112 9.71 -34.71 4.13
C VAL A 112 10.00 -34.23 2.70
N ASN A 113 10.80 -34.98 1.94
CA ASN A 113 11.07 -34.62 0.54
C ASN A 113 9.80 -34.58 -0.33
N GLN A 114 8.83 -35.46 -0.06
CA GLN A 114 7.51 -35.41 -0.72
C GLN A 114 6.73 -34.15 -0.33
N MET A 115 6.74 -33.77 0.94
CA MET A 115 6.12 -32.52 1.40
C MET A 115 6.78 -31.29 0.76
N ASP A 116 8.11 -31.27 0.65
CA ASP A 116 8.85 -30.18 0.00
C ASP A 116 8.48 -30.06 -1.48
N THR A 117 8.33 -31.19 -2.19
CA THR A 117 7.89 -31.20 -3.59
C THR A 117 6.47 -30.66 -3.75
N LEU A 118 5.56 -31.04 -2.84
CA LEU A 118 4.19 -30.53 -2.82
C LEU A 118 4.13 -29.03 -2.49
N ALA A 119 5.01 -28.55 -1.60
CA ALA A 119 5.14 -27.13 -1.31
C ALA A 119 5.60 -26.35 -2.56
N ASP A 120 6.60 -26.87 -3.28
CA ASP A 120 7.06 -26.30 -4.56
C ASP A 120 5.92 -26.22 -5.60
N GLU A 121 5.10 -27.28 -5.71
CA GLU A 121 3.94 -27.31 -6.60
C GLU A 121 2.88 -26.28 -6.19
N TYR A 122 2.64 -26.11 -4.89
CA TYR A 122 1.73 -25.10 -4.36
C TYR A 122 2.17 -23.68 -4.73
N TYR A 123 3.45 -23.35 -4.54
CA TYR A 123 4.00 -22.06 -4.94
C TYR A 123 3.96 -21.84 -6.46
N SER A 124 4.18 -22.90 -7.25
CA SER A 124 4.04 -22.84 -8.71
C SER A 124 2.59 -22.56 -9.14
N THR A 125 1.62 -23.15 -8.44
CA THR A 125 0.19 -22.92 -8.69
C THR A 125 -0.20 -21.46 -8.40
N GLY A 126 0.45 -20.82 -7.42
CA GLY A 126 0.30 -19.39 -7.15
C GLY A 126 0.76 -18.47 -8.29
N ASN A 127 1.57 -18.97 -9.23
CA ASN A 127 2.07 -18.22 -10.39
C ASN A 127 1.32 -18.55 -11.69
N VAL A 128 0.14 -19.19 -11.63
CA VAL A 128 -0.68 -19.43 -12.82
C VAL A 128 -1.13 -18.09 -13.43
N ASP A 129 -1.01 -17.99 -14.76
CA ASP A 129 -1.42 -16.83 -15.54
C ASP A 129 -2.55 -17.18 -16.54
N TYR A 130 -3.27 -16.14 -16.96
CA TYR A 130 -4.20 -16.22 -18.07
C TYR A 130 -3.97 -15.02 -18.99
N ALA A 131 -3.61 -15.31 -20.24
CA ALA A 131 -3.30 -14.29 -21.26
C ALA A 131 -2.23 -13.26 -20.80
N GLY A 132 -1.19 -13.73 -20.10
CA GLY A 132 -0.09 -12.89 -19.61
C GLY A 132 -0.43 -12.07 -18.36
N ARG A 133 -1.56 -12.36 -17.69
CA ARG A 133 -1.95 -11.74 -16.43
C ARG A 133 -2.03 -12.79 -15.33
N TYR A 134 -1.26 -12.59 -14.26
CA TYR A 134 -1.28 -13.48 -13.11
C TYR A 134 -2.57 -13.30 -12.30
N ILE A 135 -3.13 -14.42 -11.83
CA ILE A 135 -4.47 -14.44 -11.22
C ILE A 135 -4.43 -14.07 -9.73
N TYR A 136 -3.34 -14.39 -9.03
CA TYR A 136 -3.21 -14.22 -7.58
C TYR A 136 -2.42 -12.97 -7.14
N THR A 137 -2.15 -12.04 -8.04
CA THR A 137 -1.29 -10.87 -7.76
C THR A 137 -2.08 -9.56 -7.61
N GLY A 138 -3.40 -9.68 -7.43
CA GLY A 138 -4.32 -8.56 -7.23
C GLY A 138 -4.32 -7.60 -8.42
N PHE A 139 -4.09 -6.31 -8.15
CA PHE A 139 -4.02 -5.29 -9.20
C PHE A 139 -2.73 -5.33 -10.03
N ARG A 140 -1.71 -6.06 -9.55
CA ARG A 140 -0.37 -6.11 -10.17
C ARG A 140 -0.23 -7.38 -11.00
N THR A 141 -1.02 -7.45 -12.06
CA THR A 141 -1.13 -8.64 -12.92
C THR A 141 0.08 -8.89 -13.84
N ASN A 142 1.06 -7.98 -13.86
CA ASN A 142 2.23 -8.05 -14.75
C ASN A 142 3.47 -8.74 -14.11
N SER A 143 3.40 -9.13 -12.83
CA SER A 143 4.48 -9.79 -12.11
C SER A 143 3.99 -11.09 -11.46
N THR A 144 4.89 -12.05 -11.25
CA THR A 144 4.62 -13.32 -10.55
C THR A 144 4.38 -13.08 -9.06
N LEU A 145 3.59 -13.93 -8.40
CA LEU A 145 3.38 -13.85 -6.95
C LEU A 145 4.65 -14.20 -6.17
N THR A 146 5.36 -15.25 -6.63
CA THR A 146 6.61 -15.73 -6.02
C THR A 146 7.78 -15.64 -7.00
N TYR A 147 9.00 -15.70 -6.49
CA TYR A 147 10.19 -15.77 -7.33
C TYR A 147 10.34 -17.16 -7.96
N PRO A 148 10.46 -17.27 -9.30
CA PRO A 148 10.61 -18.58 -9.97
C PRO A 148 12.00 -19.20 -9.78
N GLN A 149 12.98 -18.40 -9.35
CA GLN A 149 14.36 -18.78 -9.10
C GLN A 149 14.96 -17.86 -8.03
N ASP A 150 16.09 -18.26 -7.48
CA ASP A 150 16.85 -17.42 -6.54
C ASP A 150 17.21 -16.09 -7.21
N THR A 151 16.82 -14.99 -6.57
CA THR A 151 16.92 -13.65 -7.14
C THR A 151 17.45 -12.68 -6.08
N THR A 152 18.41 -11.84 -6.47
CA THR A 152 18.88 -10.74 -5.64
C THR A 152 18.17 -9.45 -6.06
N GLU A 153 17.28 -8.96 -5.21
CA GLU A 153 16.57 -7.69 -5.37
C GLU A 153 16.56 -6.96 -4.03
N GLU A 154 16.93 -5.67 -4.00
CA GLU A 154 16.96 -4.91 -2.76
C GLU A 154 15.60 -4.29 -2.42
N TYR A 155 15.01 -4.75 -1.31
CA TYR A 155 13.86 -4.14 -0.67
C TYR A 155 14.27 -3.56 0.67
N SER A 156 13.79 -2.34 0.92
CA SER A 156 13.97 -1.63 2.18
C SER A 156 12.62 -1.28 2.82
N ASN A 157 12.57 -1.13 4.13
CA ASN A 157 11.37 -0.79 4.89
C ASN A 157 10.20 -1.76 4.62
N ILE A 158 10.43 -3.07 4.68
CA ILE A 158 9.35 -4.06 4.61
C ILE A 158 8.60 -4.02 5.94
N HIS A 159 7.33 -3.63 5.91
CA HIS A 159 6.44 -3.63 7.08
C HIS A 159 5.71 -4.96 7.20
N ASP A 160 6.12 -5.78 8.17
CA ASP A 160 5.53 -7.08 8.46
C ASP A 160 4.65 -6.97 9.72
N GLU A 161 3.33 -6.94 9.51
CA GLU A 161 2.36 -6.62 10.56
C GLU A 161 1.76 -7.87 11.22
N PHE A 162 1.76 -7.89 12.55
CA PHE A 162 1.29 -9.00 13.39
C PHE A 162 0.32 -8.55 14.48
N ASN A 163 -0.37 -9.54 15.05
CA ASN A 163 -1.22 -9.37 16.23
C ASN A 163 -0.65 -10.18 17.41
N ALA A 164 -1.24 -9.99 18.60
CA ALA A 164 -0.79 -10.62 19.84
C ALA A 164 -0.86 -12.17 19.81
N ASP A 165 -1.72 -12.73 18.97
CA ASP A 165 -1.90 -14.16 18.72
C ASP A 165 -0.72 -14.83 18.00
N HIS A 166 0.11 -14.06 17.31
CA HIS A 166 1.28 -14.57 16.58
C HIS A 166 2.52 -14.74 17.49
N ILE A 167 2.42 -14.37 18.77
CA ILE A 167 3.48 -14.56 19.75
C ILE A 167 3.45 -16.00 20.26
N ASP A 168 4.50 -16.75 19.94
CA ASP A 168 4.70 -18.14 20.31
C ASP A 168 5.82 -18.26 21.37
N THR A 169 6.16 -19.48 21.77
CA THR A 169 7.36 -19.77 22.58
C THR A 169 8.41 -20.52 21.77
N SER A 170 9.68 -20.24 22.07
CA SER A 170 10.82 -21.00 21.58
C SER A 170 11.56 -21.57 22.78
N SER A 171 11.88 -22.86 22.73
CA SER A 171 12.66 -23.51 23.78
C SER A 171 14.00 -23.99 23.23
N ARG A 172 15.07 -23.64 23.93
CA ARG A 172 16.43 -24.09 23.62
C ARG A 172 17.01 -24.82 24.81
N VAL A 173 17.65 -25.95 24.55
CA VAL A 173 18.42 -26.68 25.57
C VAL A 173 19.88 -26.35 25.35
N THR A 174 20.50 -25.81 26.39
CA THR A 174 21.93 -25.47 26.41
C THR A 174 22.72 -26.65 26.96
N ASN A 175 24.03 -26.68 26.67
CA ASN A 175 24.95 -27.73 27.12
C ASN A 175 24.63 -29.14 26.60
N MET A 176 23.93 -29.26 25.47
CA MET A 176 23.74 -30.56 24.80
C MET A 176 25.03 -30.98 24.10
N GLN A 177 25.62 -32.11 24.50
CA GLN A 177 26.65 -32.78 23.74
C GLN A 177 26.09 -34.02 23.03
N LYS A 178 26.37 -34.13 21.73
CA LYS A 178 26.09 -35.33 20.95
C LYS A 178 27.27 -36.29 21.12
N LEU A 179 27.08 -37.35 21.91
CA LEU A 179 28.08 -38.41 22.03
C LEU A 179 28.14 -39.21 20.73
N ALA A 180 29.32 -39.32 20.14
CA ALA A 180 29.61 -40.22 19.02
C ALA A 180 30.12 -41.57 19.52
N ASP A 181 30.07 -42.58 18.65
CA ASP A 181 30.61 -43.92 18.97
C ASP A 181 32.14 -43.81 19.14
N GLY A 182 32.63 -44.05 20.35
CA GLY A 182 34.05 -43.89 20.72
C GLY A 182 34.39 -42.69 21.64
N ASP A 183 33.42 -41.85 22.02
CA ASP A 183 33.66 -40.77 22.99
C ASP A 183 33.82 -41.33 24.42
N GLU A 184 34.97 -41.08 25.05
CA GLU A 184 35.19 -41.41 26.46
C GLU A 184 34.66 -40.29 27.39
N ILE A 185 33.75 -40.64 28.29
CA ILE A 185 33.25 -39.71 29.33
C ILE A 185 34.37 -39.43 30.33
N THR A 186 35.05 -38.30 30.17
CA THR A 186 36.08 -37.83 31.11
C THR A 186 35.47 -37.10 32.31
N ALA A 187 36.25 -36.86 33.38
CA ALA A 187 35.76 -36.14 34.58
C ALA A 187 35.35 -34.67 34.34
N ALA A 188 35.69 -34.10 33.17
CA ALA A 188 35.25 -32.78 32.71
C ALA A 188 34.00 -32.83 31.81
N ALA A 189 33.42 -34.02 31.61
CA ALA A 189 32.18 -34.17 30.86
C ALA A 189 31.04 -33.43 31.59
N GLN A 190 30.30 -32.63 30.82
CA GLN A 190 29.11 -31.94 31.28
C GLN A 190 28.12 -32.98 31.82
N LYS A 191 27.62 -32.79 33.03
CA LYS A 191 26.66 -33.72 33.62
C LYS A 191 25.28 -33.44 33.05
N GLU A 192 24.40 -34.43 33.06
CA GLU A 192 22.98 -34.25 32.71
C GLU A 192 22.32 -33.14 33.56
N SER A 193 22.80 -32.92 34.79
CA SER A 193 22.36 -31.81 35.67
C SER A 193 22.71 -30.41 35.16
N ASP A 194 23.68 -30.29 34.25
CA ASP A 194 24.15 -29.02 33.72
C ASP A 194 23.36 -28.59 32.48
N MET A 195 22.55 -29.50 31.91
CA MET A 195 21.62 -29.20 30.83
C MET A 195 20.47 -28.33 31.34
N LYS A 196 20.36 -27.12 30.81
CA LYS A 196 19.28 -26.20 31.13
C LYS A 196 18.43 -25.94 29.89
N ARG A 197 17.12 -26.09 30.07
CA ARG A 197 16.11 -25.68 29.08
C ARG A 197 15.69 -24.25 29.38
N TYR A 198 15.92 -23.36 28.43
CA TYR A 198 15.42 -22.00 28.43
C TYR A 198 14.21 -21.90 27.51
N GLU A 199 13.14 -21.27 28.01
CA GLU A 199 11.94 -20.96 27.23
C GLU A 199 11.80 -19.45 27.13
N VAL A 200 11.74 -18.96 25.89
CA VAL A 200 11.67 -17.54 25.54
C VAL A 200 10.48 -17.29 24.63
N GLY A 201 9.98 -16.05 24.58
CA GLY A 201 8.95 -15.68 23.59
C GLY A 201 9.54 -15.66 22.18
N ARG A 202 8.72 -15.93 21.17
CA ARG A 202 9.12 -15.90 19.76
C ARG A 202 8.04 -15.25 18.89
N LEU A 203 8.47 -14.41 17.96
CA LEU A 203 7.70 -14.02 16.79
C LEU A 203 8.48 -14.44 15.55
N ARG A 204 7.82 -15.11 14.60
CA ARG A 204 8.43 -15.51 13.33
C ARG A 204 8.02 -14.53 12.24
N LEU A 205 9.01 -13.95 11.56
CA LEU A 205 8.81 -13.06 10.42
C LEU A 205 8.46 -13.85 9.16
N SER A 206 7.94 -13.14 8.17
CA SER A 206 7.56 -13.71 6.89
C SER A 206 8.74 -14.20 6.05
N TYR A 207 9.95 -13.69 6.30
CA TYR A 207 11.16 -14.04 5.55
C TYR A 207 12.31 -14.48 6.46
N ASP A 208 13.17 -15.37 5.94
CA ASP A 208 14.45 -15.74 6.52
C ASP A 208 15.62 -14.92 5.93
N ASN A 209 16.84 -15.08 6.44
CA ASN A 209 18.06 -14.45 5.91
C ASN A 209 17.91 -12.94 5.67
N ILE A 210 17.43 -12.23 6.69
CA ILE A 210 17.18 -10.79 6.66
C ILE A 210 18.50 -10.03 6.51
N LYS A 211 18.47 -8.92 5.75
CA LYS A 211 19.66 -8.10 5.50
C LYS A 211 20.07 -7.44 6.82
N THR A 212 21.33 -7.63 7.19
CA THR A 212 21.97 -6.91 8.29
C THR A 212 23.18 -6.16 7.74
N SER A 213 23.49 -5.00 8.33
CA SER A 213 24.74 -4.30 8.12
C SER A 213 25.95 -5.18 8.51
N VAL A 214 27.15 -4.80 8.06
CA VAL A 214 28.39 -5.52 8.38
C VAL A 214 29.34 -4.52 9.05
N PRO A 215 29.66 -4.65 10.36
CA PRO A 215 29.15 -5.66 11.31
C PRO A 215 27.64 -5.50 11.61
N PRO A 216 26.95 -6.57 12.02
CA PRO A 216 25.50 -6.53 12.25
C PRO A 216 25.12 -5.48 13.30
N SER A 217 24.12 -4.68 12.98
CA SER A 217 23.62 -3.61 13.83
C SER A 217 22.22 -3.92 14.32
N VAL A 218 21.95 -3.54 15.56
CA VAL A 218 20.59 -3.61 16.13
C VAL A 218 19.62 -2.65 15.44
N ASN A 219 20.12 -1.62 14.75
CA ASN A 219 19.29 -0.63 14.08
C ASN A 219 18.76 -1.09 12.72
N ASP A 220 19.22 -2.24 12.20
CA ASP A 220 18.79 -2.78 10.90
C ASP A 220 17.34 -3.30 10.92
N ILE A 221 16.79 -3.49 12.12
CA ILE A 221 15.42 -3.93 12.35
C ILE A 221 14.78 -3.04 13.41
N SER A 222 13.52 -2.67 13.21
CA SER A 222 12.74 -1.97 14.22
C SER A 222 11.43 -2.68 14.47
N VAL A 223 11.11 -2.88 15.76
CA VAL A 223 9.86 -3.47 16.21
C VAL A 223 9.02 -2.37 16.78
N LYS A 224 7.89 -2.12 16.13
CA LYS A 224 6.89 -1.14 16.53
C LYS A 224 5.71 -1.89 17.12
N TYR A 225 5.36 -1.59 18.35
CA TYR A 225 4.13 -2.12 18.94
C TYR A 225 3.22 -0.98 19.35
N ARG A 226 1.92 -1.23 19.20
CA ARG A 226 0.87 -0.22 19.29
C ARG A 226 -0.01 -0.52 20.49
N GLU A 227 -0.08 0.43 21.41
CA GLU A 227 -0.90 0.38 22.62
C GLU A 227 -2.12 1.30 22.44
N PRO A 228 -3.34 0.86 22.85
CA PRO A 228 -4.50 1.73 22.79
C PRO A 228 -4.32 2.94 23.72
N MET A 229 -4.78 4.10 23.28
CA MET A 229 -4.82 5.29 24.14
C MET A 229 -5.79 5.08 25.32
N LEU A 230 -5.49 5.69 26.47
CA LEU A 230 -6.35 5.62 27.65
C LEU A 230 -7.73 6.23 27.39
N VAL A 231 -7.78 7.33 26.64
CA VAL A 231 -9.01 7.91 26.08
C VAL A 231 -8.85 7.93 24.57
N SER A 232 -9.69 7.17 23.88
CA SER A 232 -9.75 7.16 22.42
C SER A 232 -9.99 8.57 21.89
N ALA A 233 -9.32 8.91 20.80
CA ALA A 233 -9.50 10.22 20.19
C ALA A 233 -10.93 10.38 19.67
N VAL A 234 -11.53 11.52 19.97
CA VAL A 234 -12.83 11.93 19.42
C VAL A 234 -12.64 13.14 18.54
N SER A 235 -13.40 13.20 17.44
CA SER A 235 -13.39 14.31 16.50
C SER A 235 -14.70 15.07 16.57
N GLU A 236 -14.61 16.38 16.66
CA GLU A 236 -15.74 17.29 16.45
C GLU A 236 -15.50 18.16 15.21
N LEU A 237 -16.52 18.30 14.37
CA LEU A 237 -16.47 19.15 13.19
C LEU A 237 -16.83 20.58 13.59
N GLN A 238 -15.88 21.51 13.43
CA GLN A 238 -16.11 22.93 13.69
C GLN A 238 -15.99 23.74 12.39
N PRO A 239 -16.81 24.79 12.18
CA PRO A 239 -16.58 25.73 11.08
C PRO A 239 -15.19 26.40 11.22
N ASP A 240 -14.46 26.50 10.11
CA ASP A 240 -13.09 27.01 10.08
C ASP A 240 -13.02 28.47 10.54
N THR A 241 -12.53 28.70 11.75
CA THR A 241 -12.25 30.04 12.29
C THR A 241 -10.83 30.54 11.95
N ARG A 242 -9.98 29.71 11.31
CA ARG A 242 -8.55 29.99 11.07
C ARG A 242 -8.17 30.16 9.60
N ASN A 243 -9.10 29.97 8.67
CA ASN A 243 -8.97 30.28 7.25
C ASN A 243 -7.74 29.55 6.63
N ILE A 244 -7.65 28.23 6.84
CA ILE A 244 -6.56 27.41 6.31
C ILE A 244 -6.81 27.21 4.81
N LYS A 245 -5.96 27.82 3.99
CA LYS A 245 -6.06 27.84 2.53
C LYS A 245 -5.08 26.83 1.92
N THR A 246 -5.54 26.06 0.94
CA THR A 246 -4.69 25.20 0.12
C THR A 246 -4.54 25.82 -1.26
N VAL A 247 -3.31 25.87 -1.78
CA VAL A 247 -3.00 26.37 -3.12
C VAL A 247 -2.79 25.18 -4.04
N ASN A 248 -3.61 25.08 -5.08
CA ASN A 248 -3.44 24.13 -6.17
C ASN A 248 -2.49 24.77 -7.18
N LEU A 249 -1.30 24.21 -7.37
CA LEU A 249 -0.31 24.62 -8.38
C LEU A 249 -0.31 23.60 -9.51
N SER A 250 -0.63 24.03 -10.73
CA SER A 250 -0.48 23.22 -11.94
C SER A 250 0.55 23.86 -12.86
N PHE A 251 1.65 23.18 -13.18
CA PHE A 251 2.69 23.70 -14.08
C PHE A 251 3.18 22.67 -15.08
N THR A 252 3.65 23.14 -16.24
CA THR A 252 4.26 22.29 -17.28
C THR A 252 5.76 22.53 -17.32
N ASP A 253 6.54 21.45 -17.21
CA ASP A 253 8.01 21.52 -17.26
C ASP A 253 8.53 21.72 -18.70
N ALA A 254 9.85 21.92 -18.84
CA ALA A 254 10.52 22.07 -20.13
C ALA A 254 10.45 20.81 -21.02
N GLY A 255 10.14 19.65 -20.44
CA GLY A 255 9.94 18.37 -21.14
C GLY A 255 8.50 18.16 -21.63
N GLY A 256 7.58 19.07 -21.33
CA GLY A 256 6.16 18.98 -21.72
C GLY A 256 5.30 18.13 -20.78
N LYS A 257 5.82 17.70 -19.62
CA LYS A 257 5.06 16.96 -18.61
C LYS A 257 4.33 17.93 -17.69
N SER A 258 3.05 17.64 -17.42
CA SER A 258 2.22 18.46 -16.53
C SER A 258 2.27 17.92 -15.11
N HIS A 259 2.54 18.82 -14.16
CA HIS A 259 2.61 18.55 -12.73
C HIS A 259 1.46 19.28 -12.03
N THR A 260 0.75 18.60 -11.14
CA THR A 260 -0.32 19.19 -10.31
C THR A 260 -0.03 18.90 -8.84
N VAL A 261 0.19 19.95 -8.05
CA VAL A 261 0.60 19.87 -6.65
C VAL A 261 -0.38 20.68 -5.79
N HIS A 262 -0.82 20.11 -4.67
CA HIS A 262 -1.65 20.80 -3.69
C HIS A 262 -0.77 21.18 -2.51
N VAL A 263 -0.57 22.48 -2.26
CA VAL A 263 0.34 22.98 -1.22
C VAL A 263 -0.46 23.74 -0.14
N PRO A 264 -0.45 23.28 1.12
CA PRO A 264 -1.09 24.01 2.22
C PRO A 264 -0.31 25.30 2.52
N VAL A 265 -1.01 26.38 2.81
CA VAL A 265 -0.38 27.67 3.11
C VAL A 265 -0.17 27.84 4.62
N SER A 266 1.06 28.18 5.04
CA SER A 266 1.28 28.60 6.43
C SER A 266 0.81 30.04 6.66
N ASN A 267 -0.06 30.23 7.65
CA ASN A 267 -0.52 31.54 8.09
C ASN A 267 0.51 32.19 9.04
N GLY A 268 1.63 32.64 8.46
CA GLY A 268 2.66 33.42 9.16
C GLY A 268 3.73 32.58 9.86
N ALA A 269 4.94 33.14 9.92
CA ALA A 269 6.11 32.55 10.54
C ALA A 269 5.85 32.27 12.04
N ALA A 270 5.64 31.01 12.40
CA ALA A 270 5.95 30.58 13.75
C ALA A 270 7.48 30.70 13.90
N ALA A 271 7.93 31.44 14.91
CA ALA A 271 9.35 31.53 15.25
C ALA A 271 9.91 30.11 15.43
N GLY A 272 10.69 29.64 14.45
CA GLY A 272 11.30 28.31 14.43
C GLY A 272 10.46 27.17 13.81
N GLY A 273 9.29 27.45 13.21
CA GLY A 273 8.48 26.43 12.55
C GLY A 273 8.80 26.31 11.05
N ALA A 274 9.17 25.12 10.59
CA ALA A 274 9.33 24.83 9.16
C ALA A 274 8.01 25.05 8.41
N SER A 275 8.05 25.74 7.27
CA SER A 275 6.89 25.84 6.38
C SER A 275 6.43 24.44 5.96
N PRO A 276 5.11 24.18 5.90
CA PRO A 276 4.62 22.88 5.44
C PRO A 276 5.11 22.65 4.02
N ALA A 277 5.75 21.50 3.82
CA ALA A 277 6.37 21.13 2.56
C ALA A 277 5.72 19.86 2.02
N VAL A 278 5.56 19.81 0.70
CA VAL A 278 5.03 18.67 -0.05
C VAL A 278 6.15 18.14 -0.90
N VAL A 279 6.40 16.83 -0.86
CA VAL A 279 7.42 16.19 -1.70
C VAL A 279 6.72 15.42 -2.82
N VAL A 280 7.00 15.79 -4.07
CA VAL A 280 6.42 15.16 -5.27
C VAL A 280 7.56 14.76 -6.20
N GLU A 281 7.61 13.48 -6.58
CA GLU A 281 8.64 12.93 -7.49
C GLU A 281 10.09 13.22 -7.03
N GLY A 282 10.32 13.28 -5.72
CA GLY A 282 11.62 13.61 -5.13
C GLY A 282 11.87 15.11 -4.92
N GLU A 283 10.93 15.97 -5.32
CA GLU A 283 11.08 17.43 -5.27
C GLU A 283 10.19 18.10 -4.22
N THR A 284 10.73 19.12 -3.55
CA THR A 284 10.07 19.78 -2.41
C THR A 284 9.36 21.08 -2.83
N TYR A 285 8.10 21.23 -2.43
CA TYR A 285 7.24 22.39 -2.65
C TYR A 285 6.79 22.99 -1.33
N SER A 286 6.84 24.31 -1.17
CA SER A 286 6.38 25.00 0.06
C SER A 286 5.62 26.27 -0.26
N ALA A 287 4.63 26.62 0.58
CA ALA A 287 3.87 27.86 0.48
C ALA A 287 3.95 28.64 1.79
N ALA A 288 4.33 29.92 1.73
CA ALA A 288 4.39 30.79 2.90
C ALA A 288 3.70 32.14 2.62
N LYS A 289 2.99 32.67 3.61
CA LYS A 289 2.49 34.04 3.59
C LYS A 289 3.64 35.03 3.76
N ASN A 290 3.73 36.06 2.90
CA ASN A 290 4.81 37.04 2.98
C ASN A 290 4.67 37.95 4.21
N PRO A 291 5.74 38.15 5.01
CA PRO A 291 5.72 39.11 6.10
C PRO A 291 5.60 40.54 5.56
N GLY A 292 4.62 41.31 6.03
CA GLY A 292 4.50 42.75 5.73
C GLY A 292 3.57 43.14 4.58
N VAL A 293 3.00 42.19 3.83
CA VAL A 293 1.94 42.46 2.84
C VAL A 293 0.78 41.48 3.06
N PRO A 294 -0.41 41.94 3.52
CA PRO A 294 -1.46 41.04 4.02
C PRO A 294 -2.07 40.09 2.98
N THR A 295 -1.82 40.31 1.69
CA THR A 295 -2.57 39.72 0.58
C THR A 295 -1.75 38.87 -0.41
N THR A 296 -0.49 38.51 -0.08
CA THR A 296 0.38 37.73 -0.98
C THR A 296 1.00 36.48 -0.35
N TYR A 297 1.10 35.42 -1.15
CA TYR A 297 1.70 34.12 -0.82
C TYR A 297 2.86 33.83 -1.76
N THR A 298 3.94 33.23 -1.25
CA THR A 298 5.08 32.76 -2.03
C THR A 298 5.07 31.24 -2.06
N LEU A 299 5.04 30.67 -3.26
CA LEU A 299 5.27 29.25 -3.52
C LEU A 299 6.71 29.03 -3.97
N ASN A 300 7.40 28.08 -3.36
CA ASN A 300 8.73 27.65 -3.79
C ASN A 300 8.65 26.24 -4.36
N ALA A 301 9.21 26.03 -5.55
CA ALA A 301 9.46 24.71 -6.14
C ALA A 301 10.97 24.49 -6.22
N THR A 302 11.54 23.84 -5.19
CA THR A 302 12.98 23.82 -4.95
C THR A 302 13.76 23.13 -6.07
N GLY A 303 13.24 22.04 -6.63
CA GLY A 303 13.84 21.31 -7.76
C GLY A 303 13.88 22.05 -9.08
N TYR A 304 12.93 22.95 -9.28
CA TYR A 304 12.81 23.71 -10.53
C TYR A 304 13.48 25.09 -10.44
N GLY A 305 13.92 25.51 -9.25
CA GLY A 305 14.57 26.78 -8.99
C GLY A 305 13.65 28.00 -9.16
N THR A 306 12.33 27.80 -9.10
CA THR A 306 11.34 28.85 -9.38
C THR A 306 10.47 29.17 -8.16
N THR A 307 10.24 30.47 -7.94
CA THR A 307 9.31 30.98 -6.93
C THR A 307 8.12 31.68 -7.61
N PHE A 308 6.90 31.42 -7.15
CA PHE A 308 5.69 32.07 -7.63
C PHE A 308 5.08 32.92 -6.53
N THR A 309 4.77 34.18 -6.82
CA THR A 309 3.99 35.03 -5.91
C THR A 309 2.53 35.09 -6.36
N ILE A 310 1.62 34.80 -5.43
CA ILE A 310 0.17 34.66 -5.66
C ILE A 310 -0.61 35.62 -4.75
N ASN A 311 -1.75 36.14 -5.21
CA ASN A 311 -2.70 36.91 -4.38
C ASN A 311 -3.76 36.04 -3.66
N GLU A 312 -4.57 36.68 -2.82
CA GLU A 312 -5.66 36.02 -2.06
C GLU A 312 -6.69 35.24 -2.88
N LYS A 313 -6.77 35.45 -4.19
CA LYS A 313 -7.69 34.76 -5.11
C LYS A 313 -7.00 33.64 -5.90
N GLY A 314 -5.74 33.32 -5.60
CA GLY A 314 -5.00 32.28 -6.30
C GLY A 314 -4.37 32.73 -7.61
N VAL A 315 -4.36 34.02 -7.95
CA VAL A 315 -3.79 34.52 -9.21
C VAL A 315 -2.34 34.95 -9.03
N ILE A 316 -1.46 34.55 -9.94
CA ILE A 316 -0.03 34.92 -9.97
C ILE A 316 0.08 36.44 -10.20
N THR A 317 0.67 37.17 -9.26
CA THR A 317 0.76 38.65 -9.28
C THR A 317 2.07 39.18 -9.84
N ALA A 318 3.17 38.44 -9.67
CA ALA A 318 4.44 38.68 -10.34
C ALA A 318 4.86 37.36 -10.99
N PRO A 319 4.55 37.14 -12.28
CA PRO A 319 5.04 35.97 -12.97
C PRO A 319 6.57 36.02 -13.01
N PRO A 320 7.29 34.93 -12.66
CA PRO A 320 8.68 34.82 -13.05
C PRO A 320 8.78 35.02 -14.57
N ALA A 321 9.89 35.58 -15.07
CA ALA A 321 10.04 35.86 -16.50
C ALA A 321 9.94 34.57 -17.31
N PHE A 322 8.75 34.27 -17.85
CA PHE A 322 8.57 33.07 -18.66
C PHE A 322 9.27 33.26 -20.01
N PRO A 323 10.04 32.27 -20.49
CA PRO A 323 10.38 31.00 -19.85
C PRO A 323 11.69 31.08 -19.05
N THR A 324 11.64 30.93 -17.72
CA THR A 324 12.84 30.54 -16.95
C THR A 324 13.00 29.04 -17.08
N GLY A 325 13.88 28.61 -17.99
CA GLY A 325 14.58 27.32 -18.12
C GLY A 325 13.80 25.99 -17.93
N ASN A 326 13.06 25.86 -16.82
CA ASN A 326 12.50 24.62 -16.33
C ASN A 326 10.95 24.62 -16.24
N VAL A 327 10.27 25.78 -16.34
CA VAL A 327 8.79 25.87 -16.28
C VAL A 327 8.24 26.73 -17.43
N LEU A 328 7.35 26.16 -18.24
CA LEU A 328 6.77 26.79 -19.43
C LEU A 328 5.50 27.60 -19.13
N ARG A 329 4.61 27.08 -18.27
CA ARG A 329 3.35 27.70 -17.85
C ARG A 329 2.98 27.23 -16.45
N ALA A 330 2.35 28.10 -15.66
CA ALA A 330 1.80 27.77 -14.35
C ALA A 330 0.43 28.42 -14.14
N THR A 331 -0.50 27.69 -13.52
CA THR A 331 -1.82 28.12 -13.11
C THR A 331 -2.04 27.75 -11.66
N THR A 332 -2.63 28.66 -10.89
CA THR A 332 -2.83 28.48 -9.45
C THR A 332 -4.28 28.76 -9.05
N GLU A 333 -4.80 28.02 -8.07
CA GLU A 333 -6.13 28.22 -7.50
C GLU A 333 -6.07 28.05 -5.98
N ILE A 334 -6.84 28.82 -5.22
CA ILE A 334 -6.92 28.70 -3.76
C ILE A 334 -8.29 28.15 -3.37
N THR A 335 -8.31 27.05 -2.61
CA THR A 335 -9.51 26.45 -2.05
C THR A 335 -9.49 26.48 -0.52
N GLU A 336 -10.64 26.73 0.09
CA GLU A 336 -10.83 26.72 1.55
C GLU A 336 -11.18 25.31 2.04
N SER A 337 -10.58 24.89 3.15
CA SER A 337 -10.74 23.55 3.74
C SER A 337 -11.53 23.57 5.05
N ARG A 338 -12.26 22.50 5.38
CA ARG A 338 -12.90 22.34 6.70
C ARG A 338 -11.87 21.91 7.73
N VAL A 339 -12.09 22.17 9.03
CA VAL A 339 -11.19 21.74 10.12
C VAL A 339 -11.92 20.75 11.03
N ALA A 340 -11.26 19.63 11.35
CA ALA A 340 -11.70 18.72 12.41
C ALA A 340 -10.87 18.99 13.66
N THR A 341 -11.54 19.21 14.79
CA THR A 341 -10.90 19.33 16.10
C THR A 341 -10.85 17.94 16.72
N VAL A 342 -9.65 17.42 16.96
CA VAL A 342 -9.45 16.12 17.58
C VAL A 342 -9.01 16.33 19.03
N THR A 343 -9.73 15.72 19.96
CA THR A 343 -9.40 15.73 21.38
C THR A 343 -9.06 14.32 21.85
N PHE A 344 -7.92 14.17 22.52
CA PHE A 344 -7.48 12.91 23.10
C PHE A 344 -6.61 13.14 24.34
N THR A 345 -6.45 12.12 25.18
CA THR A 345 -5.40 12.10 26.20
C THR A 345 -4.54 10.86 26.05
N ALA A 346 -3.23 11.08 26.12
CA ALA A 346 -2.23 10.05 25.91
C ALA A 346 -1.75 9.39 27.20
N ASP A 347 -1.95 10.01 28.37
CA ASP A 347 -1.49 9.49 29.66
C ASP A 347 -2.31 10.09 30.82
N THR A 348 -2.52 9.31 31.88
CA THR A 348 -3.07 9.69 33.20
C THR A 348 -2.53 10.99 33.80
N SER A 349 -1.35 11.45 33.39
CA SER A 349 -0.68 12.65 33.92
C SER A 349 -0.69 13.86 32.99
N SER A 350 -1.15 13.71 31.73
CA SER A 350 -1.11 14.77 30.71
C SER A 350 -2.46 15.46 30.55
N PRO A 351 -2.50 16.81 30.38
CA PRO A 351 -3.72 17.53 30.09
C PRO A 351 -4.33 17.07 28.76
N LEU A 352 -5.64 17.24 28.60
CA LEU A 352 -6.35 16.94 27.35
C LEU A 352 -5.67 17.68 26.19
N GLU A 353 -5.18 16.95 25.19
CA GLU A 353 -4.54 17.55 24.01
C GLU A 353 -5.61 17.76 22.92
N THR A 354 -5.76 19.01 22.49
CA THR A 354 -6.62 19.39 21.37
C THR A 354 -5.73 19.69 20.18
N VAL A 355 -5.96 18.99 19.06
CA VAL A 355 -5.25 19.21 17.80
C VAL A 355 -6.27 19.50 16.71
N ASN A 356 -6.10 20.62 16.05
CA ASN A 356 -6.96 21.00 14.94
C ASN A 356 -6.35 20.56 13.61
N VAL A 357 -7.09 19.75 12.85
CA VAL A 357 -6.65 19.08 11.63
C VAL A 357 -7.39 19.64 10.43
N PRO A 358 -6.70 20.19 9.43
CA PRO A 358 -7.36 20.58 8.19
C PRO A 358 -7.81 19.32 7.44
N LEU A 359 -9.12 19.20 7.22
CA LEU A 359 -9.73 18.20 6.35
C LEU A 359 -9.69 18.73 4.93
N THR A 360 -8.84 18.11 4.14
CA THR A 360 -8.61 18.47 2.76
C THR A 360 -9.20 17.40 1.84
N THR A 361 -9.50 17.78 0.61
CA THR A 361 -10.05 16.85 -0.37
C THR A 361 -9.01 15.84 -0.83
N GLU A 362 -9.46 14.68 -1.28
CA GLU A 362 -8.62 13.62 -1.87
C GLU A 362 -7.60 14.23 -2.86
N CYS A 363 -6.32 14.06 -2.55
CA CYS A 363 -5.22 14.49 -3.39
C CYS A 363 -4.60 13.26 -4.04
N ARG A 364 -4.17 13.35 -5.30
CA ARG A 364 -3.55 12.20 -6.01
C ARG A 364 -2.24 11.72 -5.35
N GLN A 365 -1.71 12.46 -4.38
CA GLN A 365 -0.46 12.19 -3.68
C GLN A 365 -0.56 12.63 -2.21
N PRO A 366 0.14 11.91 -1.30
CA PRO A 366 0.11 12.25 0.10
C PRO A 366 0.91 13.51 0.40
N TYR A 367 0.54 14.23 1.45
CA TYR A 367 1.29 15.40 1.91
C TYR A 367 1.18 15.60 3.42
N THR A 368 2.16 16.29 3.99
CA THR A 368 2.25 16.53 5.44
C THR A 368 1.98 17.98 5.78
N VAL A 369 1.13 18.20 6.78
CA VAL A 369 0.82 19.52 7.35
C VAL A 369 1.34 19.56 8.78
N ALA A 370 2.12 20.59 9.12
CA ALA A 370 2.44 20.84 10.53
C ALA A 370 1.18 21.36 11.25
N CYS A 371 0.80 20.69 12.34
CA CYS A 371 -0.30 21.04 13.21
C CYS A 371 0.21 21.70 14.50
N GLU A 372 -0.72 22.28 15.27
CA GLU A 372 -0.42 22.85 16.59
C GLU A 372 0.16 21.80 17.54
N ASN A 373 0.86 22.25 18.59
CA ASN A 373 1.42 21.40 19.65
C ASN A 373 2.48 20.37 19.18
N GLY A 374 3.08 20.58 18.01
CA GLY A 374 4.14 19.73 17.46
C GLY A 374 3.63 18.44 16.79
N TYR A 375 2.33 18.37 16.46
CA TYR A 375 1.78 17.29 15.65
C TYR A 375 2.03 17.53 14.17
N THR A 376 2.12 16.44 13.41
CA THR A 376 2.16 16.45 11.95
C THR A 376 0.99 15.64 11.43
N ALA A 377 0.23 16.19 10.49
CA ALA A 377 -0.89 15.53 9.83
C ALA A 377 -0.45 15.08 8.44
N GLN A 378 -0.32 13.77 8.24
CA GLN A 378 -0.13 13.19 6.91
C GLN A 378 -1.49 12.89 6.29
N VAL A 379 -1.83 13.57 5.22
CA VAL A 379 -3.01 13.27 4.40
C VAL A 379 -2.59 12.27 3.34
N ASN A 380 -3.24 11.11 3.31
CA ASN A 380 -2.99 10.03 2.36
C ASN A 380 -3.81 10.23 1.08
N THR A 381 -3.43 9.51 0.01
CA THR A 381 -4.10 9.58 -1.29
C THR A 381 -5.57 9.15 -1.25
N ASP A 382 -5.96 8.35 -0.26
CA ASP A 382 -7.32 7.89 -0.01
C ASP A 382 -8.16 8.88 0.84
N GLY A 383 -7.62 10.06 1.15
CA GLY A 383 -8.26 11.06 2.00
C GLY A 383 -8.22 10.76 3.49
N THR A 384 -7.56 9.68 3.92
CA THR A 384 -7.32 9.44 5.36
C THR A 384 -6.26 10.39 5.89
N VAL A 385 -6.42 10.86 7.13
CA VAL A 385 -5.46 11.75 7.79
C VAL A 385 -4.84 11.05 8.97
N THR A 386 -3.51 10.92 8.98
CA THR A 386 -2.74 10.36 10.10
C THR A 386 -2.06 11.50 10.83
N LEU A 387 -2.56 11.85 12.01
CA LEU A 387 -1.87 12.72 12.94
C LEU A 387 -0.80 11.92 13.66
N SER A 388 0.43 12.40 13.65
CA SER A 388 1.53 11.82 14.39
C SER A 388 2.31 12.89 15.16
N LYS A 389 2.73 12.56 16.38
CA LYS A 389 3.72 13.34 17.13
C LYS A 389 4.73 12.40 17.73
N SER A 390 5.99 12.59 17.36
CA SER A 390 7.11 11.91 18.02
C SER A 390 7.38 12.58 19.36
N VAL A 391 7.45 11.78 20.42
CA VAL A 391 7.86 12.20 21.76
C VAL A 391 9.24 11.60 22.01
N GLY A 392 10.25 12.47 22.16
CA GLY A 392 11.63 12.06 22.40
C GLY A 392 11.81 11.44 23.80
N GLY A 393 12.55 10.34 23.86
CA GLY A 393 12.86 9.58 25.08
C GLY A 393 13.75 8.37 24.78
N ALA A 394 14.04 7.54 25.78
CA ALA A 394 14.86 6.32 25.63
C ALA A 394 14.20 5.26 24.72
N ASN A 395 12.86 5.28 24.60
CA ASN A 395 12.10 4.57 23.58
C ASN A 395 11.25 5.61 22.84
N PRO A 396 11.52 5.93 21.57
CA PRO A 396 10.73 6.89 20.84
C PRO A 396 9.29 6.39 20.70
N MET A 397 8.34 7.23 21.11
CA MET A 397 6.92 6.94 20.95
C MET A 397 6.31 7.91 19.96
N THR A 398 5.50 7.39 19.06
CA THR A 398 4.70 8.16 18.13
C THR A 398 3.24 8.04 18.52
N LYS A 399 2.63 9.17 18.93
CA LYS A 399 1.18 9.23 19.17
C LYS A 399 0.50 9.33 17.81
N THR A 400 -0.31 8.35 17.44
CA THR A 400 -0.93 8.28 16.12
C THR A 400 -2.46 8.31 16.21
N VAL A 401 -3.09 9.21 15.47
CA VAL A 401 -4.55 9.25 15.29
C VAL A 401 -4.86 9.21 13.80
N ARG A 402 -5.54 8.15 13.36
CA ARG A 402 -6.04 8.03 11.99
C ARG A 402 -7.47 8.52 11.93
N MET A 403 -7.75 9.34 10.92
CA MET A 403 -9.05 9.93 10.65
C MET A 403 -9.45 9.61 9.21
N THR A 404 -10.75 9.52 8.98
CA THR A 404 -11.33 9.39 7.65
C THR A 404 -11.49 10.77 7.00
N ALA A 405 -11.71 10.81 5.68
CA ALA A 405 -11.88 12.05 4.92
C ALA A 405 -13.04 12.95 5.42
N ASN A 406 -14.02 12.39 6.13
CA ASN A 406 -15.13 13.14 6.72
C ASN A 406 -14.81 13.73 8.10
N GLY A 407 -13.60 13.51 8.61
CA GLY A 407 -13.14 13.96 9.91
C GLY A 407 -13.43 13.03 11.07
N SER A 408 -14.10 11.89 10.86
CA SER A 408 -14.27 10.88 11.92
C SER A 408 -12.97 10.20 12.24
N VAL A 409 -12.62 10.12 13.53
CA VAL A 409 -11.53 9.26 14.00
C VAL A 409 -11.85 7.80 13.66
N SER A 410 -10.90 7.14 12.99
CA SER A 410 -10.92 5.71 12.70
C SER A 410 -10.22 4.93 13.80
N THR A 411 -9.00 5.35 14.18
CA THR A 411 -8.17 4.66 15.18
C THR A 411 -7.27 5.64 15.91
N SER A 412 -6.97 5.37 17.18
CA SER A 412 -5.99 6.15 17.96
C SER A 412 -5.15 5.25 18.83
N TYR A 413 -3.83 5.33 18.72
CA TYR A 413 -2.88 4.49 19.46
C TYR A 413 -1.57 5.20 19.73
N ASN A 414 -0.85 4.71 20.73
CA ASN A 414 0.55 5.04 20.98
C ASN A 414 1.40 3.95 20.34
N GLU A 415 2.25 4.30 19.39
CA GLU A 415 3.23 3.40 18.80
C GLU A 415 4.57 3.59 19.48
N VAL A 416 5.17 2.51 19.97
CA VAL A 416 6.50 2.54 20.56
C VAL A 416 7.44 1.76 19.66
N GLU A 417 8.53 2.41 19.24
CA GLU A 417 9.57 1.76 18.46
C GLU A 417 10.69 1.28 19.38
N LYS A 418 11.10 0.03 19.20
CA LYS A 418 12.18 -0.62 19.94
C LYS A 418 13.07 -1.41 18.98
N HIS A 419 14.37 -1.28 19.16
CA HIS A 419 15.37 -2.09 18.48
C HIS A 419 15.77 -3.28 19.35
N PRO A 420 16.20 -4.42 18.76
CA PRO A 420 16.70 -5.55 19.52
C PRO A 420 17.96 -5.18 20.29
N ASP A 421 18.25 -5.90 21.36
CA ASP A 421 19.47 -5.71 22.16
C ASP A 421 20.68 -6.45 21.55
N ALA A 422 20.42 -7.45 20.70
CA ALA A 422 21.45 -8.20 19.98
C ALA A 422 20.90 -8.82 18.69
N VAL A 423 21.81 -9.14 17.76
CA VAL A 423 21.50 -9.79 16.49
C VAL A 423 22.31 -11.09 16.36
N ILE A 424 21.63 -12.20 16.07
CA ILE A 424 22.21 -13.49 15.71
C ILE A 424 22.33 -13.54 14.19
N THR A 425 23.53 -13.85 13.72
CA THR A 425 23.85 -14.02 12.30
C THR A 425 24.46 -15.41 12.07
N GLY A 426 24.71 -15.79 10.81
CA GLY A 426 25.38 -17.04 10.49
C GLY A 426 26.81 -17.15 11.05
N ALA A 427 27.42 -16.05 11.49
CA ALA A 427 28.74 -16.02 12.11
C ALA A 427 28.72 -16.13 13.65
N THR A 428 27.55 -16.07 14.28
CA THR A 428 27.43 -16.14 15.74
C THR A 428 27.69 -17.57 16.23
N SER A 429 28.57 -17.73 17.23
CA SER A 429 28.90 -19.05 17.76
C SER A 429 27.73 -19.67 18.55
N GLN A 430 27.69 -21.00 18.66
CA GLN A 430 26.63 -21.67 19.45
C GLN A 430 26.67 -21.26 20.93
N ASP A 431 27.85 -21.01 21.49
CA ASP A 431 28.03 -20.57 22.88
C ASP A 431 27.48 -19.15 23.10
N ASP A 432 27.67 -18.26 22.12
CA ASP A 432 27.10 -16.91 22.15
C ASP A 432 25.56 -16.97 22.06
N ILE A 433 25.02 -17.84 21.21
CA ILE A 433 23.57 -18.05 21.12
C ILE A 433 23.03 -18.58 22.45
N ASP A 434 23.69 -19.56 23.07
CA ASP A 434 23.30 -20.10 24.37
C ASP A 434 23.28 -19.01 25.46
N THR A 435 24.29 -18.13 25.44
CA THR A 435 24.36 -16.97 26.34
C THR A 435 23.18 -16.03 26.12
N LEU A 436 22.83 -15.71 24.87
CA LEU A 436 21.68 -14.84 24.54
C LEU A 436 20.34 -15.41 25.03
N TYR A 437 20.13 -16.73 24.91
CA TYR A 437 18.94 -17.38 25.46
C TYR A 437 18.90 -17.31 27.00
N SER A 438 20.06 -17.43 27.65
CA SER A 438 20.17 -17.29 29.09
C SER A 438 19.90 -15.84 29.57
N ASP A 439 20.37 -14.83 28.83
CA ASP A 439 20.15 -13.41 29.11
C ASP A 439 18.67 -13.03 28.96
N LEU A 440 18.00 -13.57 27.92
CA LEU A 440 16.56 -13.38 27.70
C LEU A 440 15.73 -14.02 28.80
N ALA A 441 16.11 -15.23 29.25
CA ALA A 441 15.43 -15.91 30.34
C ALA A 441 15.64 -15.22 31.69
N ALA A 442 16.82 -14.63 31.91
CA ALA A 442 17.12 -13.80 33.07
C ALA A 442 16.47 -12.40 33.02
N GLY A 443 15.96 -12.00 31.86
CA GLY A 443 15.39 -10.66 31.63
C GLY A 443 16.43 -9.53 31.60
N THR A 444 17.69 -9.87 31.33
CA THR A 444 18.78 -8.87 31.19
C THR A 444 18.74 -8.22 29.80
N LYS A 445 18.27 -8.98 28.81
CA LYS A 445 17.90 -8.48 27.47
C LYS A 445 16.41 -8.68 27.29
N ASP A 446 15.78 -7.76 26.56
CA ASP A 446 14.36 -7.81 26.26
C ASP A 446 14.08 -8.46 24.91
N MET A 447 14.95 -8.23 23.93
CA MET A 447 14.73 -8.68 22.56
C MET A 447 16.03 -9.04 21.85
N VAL A 448 16.04 -10.17 21.14
CA VAL A 448 17.16 -10.61 20.29
C VAL A 448 16.61 -10.98 18.94
N PHE A 449 17.23 -10.49 17.88
CA PHE A 449 16.82 -10.79 16.51
C PHE A 449 17.71 -11.89 15.91
N ASN A 450 17.11 -12.93 15.34
CA ASN A 450 17.81 -13.95 14.56
C ASN A 450 17.62 -13.70 13.07
N ALA A 451 18.63 -13.10 12.44
CA ALA A 451 18.59 -12.75 11.02
C ALA A 451 18.60 -13.99 10.12
N VAL A 452 19.14 -15.13 10.58
CA VAL A 452 19.22 -16.36 9.79
C VAL A 452 17.84 -16.99 9.67
N THR A 453 17.15 -17.17 10.81
CA THR A 453 15.85 -17.84 10.84
C THR A 453 14.66 -16.89 10.68
N GLY A 454 14.87 -15.57 10.72
CA GLY A 454 13.79 -14.58 10.70
C GLY A 454 12.97 -14.60 11.99
N GLU A 455 13.60 -14.89 13.14
CA GLU A 455 12.89 -15.00 14.42
C GLU A 455 13.28 -13.84 15.36
N LEU A 456 12.28 -13.19 15.95
CA LEU A 456 12.46 -12.28 17.07
C LEU A 456 12.21 -13.04 18.37
N LEU A 457 13.21 -13.06 19.24
CA LEU A 457 13.19 -13.71 20.54
C LEU A 457 12.96 -12.67 21.62
N PHE A 458 12.09 -12.97 22.58
CA PHE A 458 11.66 -12.04 23.63
C PHE A 458 11.90 -12.60 25.03
N SER A 459 12.22 -11.69 25.96
CA SER A 459 12.19 -12.00 27.39
C SER A 459 10.76 -12.30 27.85
N LYS A 460 10.60 -12.94 29.01
CA LYS A 460 9.26 -13.24 29.54
C LYS A 460 8.43 -11.98 29.78
N ASN A 461 9.08 -10.88 30.17
CA ASN A 461 8.45 -9.59 30.39
C ASN A 461 7.91 -9.02 29.07
N MET A 462 8.75 -9.00 28.04
CA MET A 462 8.35 -8.49 26.72
C MET A 462 7.29 -9.38 26.07
N GLN A 463 7.41 -10.71 26.20
CA GLN A 463 6.39 -11.65 25.73
C GLN A 463 5.03 -11.35 26.36
N THR A 464 4.98 -11.23 27.70
CA THR A 464 3.74 -10.93 28.43
C THR A 464 3.13 -9.60 28.00
N LYS A 465 3.99 -8.60 27.75
CA LYS A 465 3.58 -7.28 27.27
C LYS A 465 2.94 -7.37 25.88
N LEU A 466 3.61 -8.02 24.93
CA LEU A 466 3.13 -8.14 23.54
C LEU A 466 1.90 -9.03 23.42
N SER A 467 1.86 -10.16 24.14
CA SER A 467 0.68 -11.04 24.15
C SER A 467 -0.53 -10.42 24.86
N GLY A 468 -0.30 -9.41 25.71
CA GLY A 468 -1.35 -8.68 26.42
C GLY A 468 -1.96 -7.52 25.63
N LEU A 469 -1.44 -7.22 24.43
CA LEU A 469 -1.97 -6.17 23.58
C LEU A 469 -3.38 -6.54 23.10
N LYS A 470 -4.31 -5.59 23.25
CA LYS A 470 -5.68 -5.77 22.76
C LYS A 470 -5.72 -5.48 21.26
N ASP A 471 -6.45 -6.29 20.51
CA ASP A 471 -6.73 -6.02 19.11
C ASP A 471 -7.36 -4.64 18.94
N MET A 472 -6.87 -3.91 17.94
CA MET A 472 -7.39 -2.60 17.58
C MET A 472 -8.21 -2.71 16.30
N GLN A 473 -9.26 -1.89 16.19
CA GLN A 473 -9.97 -1.79 14.92
C GLN A 473 -9.02 -1.19 13.88
N ASN A 474 -9.03 -1.72 12.64
CA ASN A 474 -8.33 -1.17 11.48
C ASN A 474 -6.80 -0.93 11.63
N ALA A 475 -6.15 -1.56 12.62
CA ALA A 475 -4.70 -1.54 12.79
C ALA A 475 -4.22 -2.82 13.48
N LYS A 476 -3.14 -3.41 12.97
CA LYS A 476 -2.43 -4.51 13.63
C LYS A 476 -1.66 -4.02 14.85
N THR A 477 -1.43 -4.85 15.86
CA THR A 477 -0.83 -4.39 17.12
C THR A 477 0.70 -4.34 17.11
N ILE A 478 1.34 -5.09 16.21
CA ILE A 478 2.79 -5.20 16.09
C ILE A 478 3.15 -5.00 14.61
N ASP A 479 4.23 -4.27 14.34
CA ASP A 479 4.79 -4.04 13.01
C ASP A 479 6.31 -4.18 13.12
N VAL A 480 6.89 -5.08 12.33
CA VAL A 480 8.33 -5.30 12.29
C VAL A 480 8.85 -4.80 10.96
N VAL A 481 9.74 -3.81 11.02
CA VAL A 481 10.34 -3.18 9.84
C VAL A 481 11.74 -3.72 9.64
N TYR A 482 12.00 -4.28 8.47
CA TYR A 482 13.31 -4.82 8.09
C TYR A 482 13.60 -4.72 6.59
N ASP A 483 14.85 -4.99 6.23
CA ASP A 483 15.33 -4.98 4.86
C ASP A 483 15.69 -6.40 4.39
N LYS A 484 15.52 -6.68 3.10
CA LYS A 484 15.91 -7.97 2.50
C LYS A 484 16.44 -7.78 1.08
N SER A 485 17.50 -8.52 0.74
CA SER A 485 18.16 -8.42 -0.58
C SER A 485 18.20 -9.73 -1.37
N ASN A 486 18.17 -10.88 -0.70
CA ASN A 486 18.30 -12.19 -1.37
C ASN A 486 17.02 -12.99 -1.17
N PHE A 487 16.35 -13.31 -2.26
CA PHE A 487 15.14 -14.10 -2.26
C PHE A 487 15.36 -15.48 -2.85
N LYS A 488 14.85 -16.50 -2.18
CA LYS A 488 14.91 -17.89 -2.67
C LYS A 488 13.75 -18.17 -3.61
N LYS A 489 13.91 -19.18 -4.47
CA LYS A 489 12.80 -19.73 -5.26
C LYS A 489 11.61 -20.06 -4.34
N GLY A 490 10.42 -19.64 -4.75
CA GLY A 490 9.18 -19.86 -4.01
C GLY A 490 8.85 -18.78 -2.96
N GLU A 491 9.79 -17.91 -2.60
CA GLU A 491 9.48 -16.77 -1.73
C GLU A 491 8.54 -15.79 -2.43
N THR A 492 7.57 -15.27 -1.70
CA THR A 492 6.65 -14.25 -2.17
C THR A 492 7.38 -12.94 -2.42
N ARG A 493 6.92 -12.16 -3.40
CA ARG A 493 7.49 -10.81 -3.60
C ARG A 493 6.92 -9.87 -2.54
N PRO A 494 7.77 -9.09 -1.82
CA PRO A 494 7.28 -8.20 -0.78
C PRO A 494 6.25 -7.19 -1.28
N GLU A 495 6.44 -6.72 -2.52
CA GLU A 495 5.58 -5.72 -3.15
C GLU A 495 4.11 -6.15 -3.25
N HIS A 496 3.79 -7.45 -3.25
CA HIS A 496 2.41 -7.94 -3.31
C HIS A 496 1.70 -8.03 -1.95
N LEU A 497 2.45 -8.04 -0.84
CA LEU A 497 1.92 -8.38 0.49
C LEU A 497 2.20 -7.33 1.55
N PHE A 498 3.30 -6.59 1.41
CA PHE A 498 3.80 -5.67 2.41
C PHE A 498 3.96 -4.27 1.84
N THR A 499 3.76 -3.29 2.72
CA THR A 499 4.26 -1.95 2.46
C THR A 499 5.78 -2.01 2.43
N CYS A 500 6.40 -1.69 1.30
CA CYS A 500 7.85 -1.77 1.14
C CYS A 500 8.36 -0.75 0.13
N THR A 501 9.67 -0.48 0.17
CA THR A 501 10.34 0.41 -0.78
C THR A 501 11.33 -0.37 -1.62
N LYS A 502 11.29 -0.18 -2.94
CA LYS A 502 12.27 -0.75 -3.87
C LYS A 502 12.64 0.28 -4.92
N GLY A 503 13.94 0.54 -5.08
CA GLY A 503 14.45 1.55 -6.03
C GLY A 503 13.89 2.97 -5.83
N GLY A 504 13.53 3.34 -4.59
CA GLY A 504 12.91 4.62 -4.27
C GLY A 504 11.40 4.71 -4.55
N ILE A 505 10.78 3.64 -5.07
CA ILE A 505 9.33 3.52 -5.25
C ILE A 505 8.74 2.90 -3.99
N ILE A 506 7.71 3.55 -3.43
CA ILE A 506 6.94 3.03 -2.29
C ILE A 506 5.79 2.19 -2.83
N TYR A 507 5.74 0.95 -2.37
CA TYR A 507 4.65 0.01 -2.60
C TYR A 507 3.81 -0.05 -1.33
N ASN A 508 2.51 0.22 -1.46
CA ASN A 508 1.51 0.09 -0.40
C ASN A 508 0.54 -1.05 -0.71
#